data_AF-A0A803M3S3-F1
#
_entry.id   AF-A0A803M3S3-F1
#
_cell.length_a   1.000
_cell.length_b   1.000
_cell.length_c   1.000
_cell.angle_alpha   90.00
_cell.angle_beta   90.00
_cell.angle_gamma   90.00
#
_symmetry.space_group_name_H-M   'P 1'
#
loop_
_entity.id
_entity.type
_entity.pdbx_description
1 polymer ?
#
loop_
_entity_poly.entity_id
_entity_poly.type
_entity_poly.pdbx_seq_one_letter_code
_entity_poly.pdbx_strand_id
1 'polypeptide(L)'
;MNSSSKPPNHREAFPSIEACSDLSIGPRPRYFNSVESASFDEATGKWLVETKNTLQKVTIVFVASFLVIATGENGKGYIPDIPGLKDFKGDVLHSSEYKSGREFKDKNVLVVGCGNSGMEISYDLCNLGADTSIVIRNPVHVVTREIVFVGMHLLKYFSFSIVDPLITFASKLMYGNLSKYGIHRPNEGPFFLKATKGRSPIIDVGTIDKIQSGEIKVLPRIASINKSKVIFEDKVELEFDAIIFATGYKSTTCEWLKDYDNIIKDDGFPKNRFPNHWKGKNELYYTGLSRMGLQGISKDAIVIANDIDMVLKTMVVPKDF
;
A
#
# COMPACT_ATOMS: atom_id res chain seq x y z
N MET A 1 31.39 3.86 -15.57
CA MET A 1 30.70 4.60 -16.65
C MET A 1 29.21 4.25 -16.58
N ASN A 2 28.40 5.28 -16.32
CA ASN A 2 26.93 5.36 -16.23
C ASN A 2 26.09 4.07 -16.22
N SER A 3 25.69 3.64 -15.01
CA SER A 3 24.40 2.96 -14.80
C SER A 3 23.61 3.60 -13.65
N SER A 4 23.50 4.93 -13.69
CA SER A 4 22.44 5.64 -12.97
C SER A 4 21.14 5.50 -13.77
N SER A 5 20.62 4.27 -13.93
CA SER A 5 19.29 4.10 -14.51
C SER A 5 18.28 4.71 -13.54
N LYS A 6 17.59 5.75 -14.02
CA LYS A 6 16.36 6.26 -13.41
C LYS A 6 15.43 5.05 -13.20
N PRO A 7 14.71 4.94 -12.05
CA PRO A 7 13.84 3.81 -11.87
C PRO A 7 12.75 3.91 -12.95
N PRO A 8 12.25 2.79 -13.46
CA PRO A 8 11.21 2.84 -14.47
C PRO A 8 10.04 3.66 -13.91
N ASN A 9 9.57 4.63 -14.68
CA ASN A 9 8.29 5.27 -14.40
C ASN A 9 7.16 4.22 -14.56
N HIS A 10 5.93 4.55 -14.14
CA HIS A 10 4.81 3.61 -14.22
C HIS A 10 4.72 2.96 -15.61
N ARG A 11 4.80 3.72 -16.72
CA ARG A 11 4.71 3.17 -18.08
C ARG A 11 5.90 2.30 -18.50
N GLU A 12 7.08 2.52 -17.92
CA GLU A 12 8.28 1.71 -18.19
C GLU A 12 8.28 0.40 -17.39
N ALA A 13 7.53 0.33 -16.29
CA ALA A 13 7.40 -0.88 -15.48
C ALA A 13 6.45 -1.93 -16.11
N PHE A 14 5.36 -1.52 -16.78
CA PHE A 14 4.37 -2.45 -17.35
C PHE A 14 4.95 -3.43 -18.39
N PRO A 15 5.75 -2.96 -19.39
CA PRO A 15 6.31 -3.87 -20.39
C PRO A 15 7.20 -4.96 -19.79
N SER A 16 7.91 -4.66 -18.69
CA SER A 16 8.74 -5.65 -17.99
C SER A 16 7.93 -6.71 -17.23
N ILE A 17 6.68 -6.41 -16.85
CA ILE A 17 5.76 -7.35 -16.21
C ILE A 17 5.05 -8.21 -17.26
N GLU A 18 4.64 -7.62 -18.39
CA GLU A 18 4.04 -8.35 -19.51
C GLU A 18 5.03 -9.33 -20.16
N ALA A 19 6.30 -8.97 -20.28
CA ALA A 19 7.35 -9.86 -20.79
C ALA A 19 7.51 -11.16 -19.97
N CYS A 20 7.15 -11.15 -18.67
CA CYS A 20 7.13 -12.36 -17.84
C CYS A 20 5.92 -13.27 -18.12
N SER A 21 4.86 -12.75 -18.75
CA SER A 21 3.63 -13.50 -19.07
C SER A 21 3.68 -14.21 -20.43
N ASP A 22 4.61 -13.83 -21.32
CA ASP A 22 4.83 -14.42 -22.65
C ASP A 22 5.56 -15.78 -22.64
N LEU A 23 5.74 -16.39 -21.47
CA LEU A 23 6.20 -17.77 -21.38
C LEU A 23 5.09 -18.69 -21.90
N SER A 24 5.38 -19.56 -22.86
CA SER A 24 4.45 -20.55 -23.46
C SER A 24 3.84 -21.56 -22.46
N ILE A 25 4.24 -21.50 -21.19
CA ILE A 25 3.80 -22.30 -20.03
C ILE A 25 3.27 -21.38 -18.89
N GLY A 26 3.02 -20.11 -19.17
CA GLY A 26 2.59 -19.10 -18.20
C GLY A 26 1.14 -19.28 -17.71
N PRO A 27 0.74 -18.53 -16.67
CA PRO A 27 -0.65 -18.53 -16.22
C PRO A 27 -1.59 -18.18 -17.38
N ARG A 28 -2.77 -18.81 -17.43
CA ARG A 28 -3.83 -18.48 -18.40
C ARG A 28 -4.83 -17.53 -17.72
N PRO A 29 -4.60 -16.20 -17.72
CA PRO A 29 -5.49 -15.26 -17.07
C PRO A 29 -6.87 -15.28 -17.74
N ARG A 30 -7.92 -15.29 -16.93
CA ARG A 30 -9.30 -15.07 -17.39
C ARG A 30 -9.71 -13.64 -17.08
N TYR A 31 -9.35 -12.71 -17.96
CA TYR A 31 -9.73 -11.31 -17.83
C TYR A 31 -11.25 -11.12 -17.75
N PHE A 32 -11.68 -9.98 -17.21
CA PHE A 32 -13.09 -9.62 -17.03
C PHE A 32 -13.88 -10.57 -16.12
N ASN A 33 -13.22 -11.44 -15.35
CA ASN A 33 -13.89 -12.27 -14.34
C ASN A 33 -13.51 -11.71 -12.96
N SER A 34 -14.49 -11.10 -12.30
CA SER A 34 -14.37 -10.63 -10.92
C SER A 34 -14.73 -11.77 -9.97
N VAL A 35 -13.91 -12.03 -8.96
CA VAL A 35 -14.25 -13.00 -7.91
C VAL A 35 -15.23 -12.33 -6.95
N GLU A 36 -16.43 -12.88 -6.86
CA GLU A 36 -17.51 -12.36 -6.01
C GLU A 36 -17.58 -13.13 -4.68
N SER A 37 -17.31 -14.44 -4.73
CA SER A 37 -17.21 -15.25 -3.52
C SER A 37 -16.23 -16.41 -3.67
N ALA A 38 -15.61 -16.82 -2.56
CA ALA A 38 -14.86 -18.06 -2.48
C ALA A 38 -15.14 -18.75 -1.13
N SER A 39 -15.55 -20.01 -1.17
CA SER A 39 -15.79 -20.84 0.02
C SER A 39 -15.17 -22.22 -0.15
N PHE A 40 -14.80 -22.84 0.96
CA PHE A 40 -14.31 -24.20 0.96
C PHE A 40 -15.49 -25.15 1.22
N ASP A 41 -15.69 -26.10 0.32
CA ASP A 41 -16.68 -27.15 0.48
C ASP A 41 -16.06 -28.35 1.18
N GLU A 42 -16.37 -28.49 2.47
CA GLU A 42 -15.89 -29.58 3.35
C GLU A 42 -16.31 -30.97 2.84
N ALA A 43 -17.44 -31.08 2.12
CA ALA A 43 -17.92 -32.37 1.61
C ALA A 43 -17.03 -32.91 0.47
N THR A 44 -16.55 -32.02 -0.40
CA THR A 44 -15.70 -32.40 -1.54
C THR A 44 -14.21 -32.16 -1.29
N GLY A 45 -13.86 -31.42 -0.24
CA GLY A 45 -12.48 -30.99 0.03
C GLY A 45 -11.96 -30.03 -1.04
N LYS A 46 -12.83 -29.20 -1.63
CA LYS A 46 -12.48 -28.29 -2.73
C LYS A 46 -13.01 -26.89 -2.52
N TRP A 47 -12.32 -25.91 -3.11
CA TRP A 47 -12.77 -24.54 -3.20
C TRP A 47 -13.82 -24.37 -4.28
N LEU A 48 -14.91 -23.68 -3.93
CA LEU A 48 -15.90 -23.14 -4.85
C LEU A 48 -15.66 -21.64 -4.99
N VAL A 49 -15.31 -21.20 -6.20
CA VAL A 49 -15.01 -19.79 -6.50
C VAL A 49 -16.04 -19.27 -7.48
N GLU A 50 -16.94 -18.44 -6.97
CA GLU A 50 -17.93 -17.75 -7.80
C GLU A 50 -17.31 -16.51 -8.42
N THR A 51 -17.42 -16.42 -9.74
CA THR A 51 -16.92 -15.29 -10.51
C THR A 51 -18.03 -14.70 -11.35
N LYS A 52 -18.02 -13.38 -11.52
CA LYS A 52 -18.90 -12.65 -12.42
C LYS A 52 -18.11 -12.14 -13.61
N ASN A 53 -18.51 -12.57 -14.81
CA ASN A 53 -17.97 -12.02 -16.03
C ASN A 53 -18.55 -10.61 -16.25
N THR A 54 -17.72 -9.58 -16.22
CA THR A 54 -18.16 -8.18 -16.28
C THR A 54 -18.64 -7.75 -17.66
N LEU A 55 -18.23 -8.46 -18.73
CA LEU A 55 -18.69 -8.21 -20.10
C LEU A 55 -20.01 -8.92 -20.41
N GLN A 56 -20.07 -10.21 -20.10
CA GLN A 56 -21.21 -11.07 -20.42
C GLN A 56 -22.30 -11.05 -19.34
N LYS A 57 -21.99 -10.52 -18.15
CA LYS A 57 -22.86 -10.52 -16.95
C LYS A 57 -23.31 -11.92 -16.53
N VAL A 58 -22.51 -12.94 -16.84
CA VAL A 58 -22.75 -14.34 -16.48
C VAL A 58 -21.92 -14.69 -15.24
N THR A 59 -22.51 -15.49 -14.35
CA THR A 59 -21.81 -16.08 -13.20
C THR A 59 -21.22 -17.44 -13.58
N ILE A 60 -19.95 -17.66 -13.24
CA ILE A 60 -19.23 -18.91 -13.46
C ILE A 60 -18.66 -19.37 -12.12
N VAL A 61 -18.91 -20.63 -11.76
CA VAL A 61 -18.32 -21.26 -10.57
C VAL A 61 -17.15 -22.12 -11.00
N PHE A 62 -15.99 -21.85 -10.40
CA PHE A 62 -14.80 -22.69 -10.53
C PHE A 62 -14.68 -23.60 -9.32
N VAL A 63 -14.23 -24.83 -9.58
CA VAL A 63 -13.90 -25.79 -8.53
C VAL A 63 -12.38 -26.00 -8.55
N ALA A 64 -11.72 -25.81 -7.41
CA ALA A 64 -10.26 -25.88 -7.32
C ALA A 64 -9.80 -26.65 -6.07
N SER A 65 -8.69 -27.39 -6.20
CA SER A 65 -8.04 -28.04 -5.05
C SER A 65 -7.20 -27.07 -4.22
N PHE A 66 -6.69 -26.01 -4.84
CA PHE A 66 -5.84 -25.01 -4.20
C PHE A 66 -6.38 -23.61 -4.51
N LEU A 67 -6.34 -22.71 -3.53
CA LEU A 67 -6.71 -21.30 -3.72
C LEU A 67 -5.53 -20.41 -3.34
N VAL A 68 -5.06 -19.59 -4.28
CA VAL A 68 -3.96 -18.63 -4.04
C VAL A 68 -4.52 -17.21 -4.10
N ILE A 69 -4.49 -16.50 -2.98
CA ILE A 69 -4.89 -15.11 -2.89
C ILE A 69 -3.73 -14.22 -3.35
N ALA A 70 -3.94 -13.52 -4.47
CA ALA A 70 -2.98 -12.61 -5.09
C ALA A 70 -3.58 -11.22 -5.37
N THR A 71 -4.57 -10.79 -4.59
CA THR A 71 -5.33 -9.54 -4.78
C THR A 71 -4.57 -8.28 -4.32
N GLY A 72 -3.43 -8.45 -3.66
CA GLY A 72 -2.61 -7.35 -3.15
C GLY A 72 -3.20 -6.68 -1.90
N GLU A 73 -2.39 -5.80 -1.29
CA GLU A 73 -2.73 -5.13 -0.04
C GLU A 73 -3.52 -3.82 -0.21
N ASN A 74 -3.43 -3.19 -1.39
CA ASN A 74 -3.98 -1.87 -1.66
C ASN A 74 -5.22 -1.95 -2.55
N GLY A 75 -6.28 -2.59 -2.05
CA GLY A 75 -7.50 -2.79 -2.82
C GLY A 75 -8.44 -1.58 -2.77
N LYS A 76 -8.96 -1.26 -1.58
CA LYS A 76 -9.99 -0.23 -1.39
C LYS A 76 -9.44 0.96 -0.62
N GLY A 77 -9.65 2.17 -1.14
CA GLY A 77 -9.26 3.40 -0.45
C GLY A 77 -9.89 3.50 0.93
N TYR A 78 -9.13 3.94 1.93
CA TYR A 78 -9.61 4.08 3.30
C TYR A 78 -9.86 5.55 3.61
N ILE A 79 -11.12 5.96 3.73
CA ILE A 79 -11.51 7.25 4.28
C ILE A 79 -11.96 7.02 5.74
N PRO A 80 -11.30 7.65 6.74
CA PRO A 80 -11.69 7.50 8.14
C PRO A 80 -13.04 8.17 8.41
N ASP A 81 -13.79 7.62 9.36
CA ASP A 81 -14.99 8.28 9.86
C ASP A 81 -14.58 9.52 10.67
N ILE A 82 -14.94 10.71 10.18
CA ILE A 82 -14.65 12.00 10.81
C ILE A 82 -15.98 12.70 11.07
N PRO A 83 -16.25 13.16 12.31
CA PRO A 83 -17.49 13.87 12.62
C PRO A 83 -17.72 15.06 11.67
N GLY A 84 -18.88 15.06 11.01
CA GLY A 84 -19.30 16.12 10.08
C GLY A 84 -18.71 16.04 8.67
N LEU A 85 -17.89 15.03 8.34
CA LEU A 85 -17.34 14.85 6.99
C LEU A 85 -18.43 14.68 5.91
N LYS A 86 -19.54 14.01 6.26
CA LYS A 86 -20.68 13.81 5.34
C LYS A 86 -21.38 15.13 4.96
N ASP A 87 -21.24 16.15 5.79
CA ASP A 87 -21.84 17.47 5.59
C ASP A 87 -20.84 18.47 4.97
N PHE A 88 -19.64 18.00 4.60
CA PHE A 88 -18.64 18.83 3.94
C PHE A 88 -19.16 19.30 2.58
N LYS A 89 -19.03 20.59 2.30
CA LYS A 89 -19.61 21.20 1.08
C LYS A 89 -18.68 21.17 -0.13
N GLY A 90 -17.38 20.97 0.08
CA GLY A 90 -16.38 20.91 -0.97
C GLY A 90 -16.14 19.49 -1.50
N ASP A 91 -15.12 19.35 -2.32
CA ASP A 91 -14.77 18.07 -2.93
C ASP A 91 -14.11 17.13 -1.89
N VAL A 92 -14.54 15.86 -1.82
CA VAL A 92 -13.90 14.84 -0.99
C VAL A 92 -13.44 13.70 -1.86
N LEU A 93 -12.13 13.43 -1.86
CA LEU A 93 -11.53 12.37 -2.69
C LEU A 93 -10.64 11.47 -1.84
N HIS A 94 -10.53 10.20 -2.20
CA HIS A 94 -9.39 9.38 -1.80
C HIS A 94 -8.24 9.56 -2.81
N SER A 95 -7.00 9.36 -2.35
CA SER A 95 -5.80 9.43 -3.20
C SER A 95 -5.84 8.54 -4.46
N SER A 96 -6.64 7.48 -4.47
CA SER A 96 -6.89 6.63 -5.66
C SER A 96 -7.64 7.33 -6.79
N GLU A 97 -8.44 8.34 -6.44
CA GLU A 97 -9.27 9.10 -7.37
C GLU A 97 -8.52 10.33 -7.91
N TYR A 98 -7.50 10.80 -7.18
CA TYR A 98 -6.65 11.91 -7.60
C TYR A 98 -5.93 11.62 -8.93
N LYS A 99 -5.96 12.60 -9.84
CA LYS A 99 -5.28 12.52 -11.15
C LYS A 99 -4.23 13.62 -11.36
N SER A 100 -4.54 14.85 -10.99
CA SER A 100 -3.63 15.99 -11.16
C SER A 100 -4.07 17.17 -10.31
N GLY A 101 -3.10 17.97 -9.86
CA GLY A 101 -3.35 19.19 -9.11
C GLY A 101 -3.98 20.32 -9.93
N ARG A 102 -3.99 20.20 -11.27
CA ARG A 102 -4.53 21.23 -12.17
C ARG A 102 -6.01 21.54 -11.91
N GLU A 103 -6.78 20.55 -11.50
CA GLU A 103 -8.21 20.69 -11.17
C GLU A 103 -8.46 21.46 -9.88
N PHE A 104 -7.39 21.72 -9.12
CA PHE A 104 -7.41 22.41 -7.84
C PHE A 104 -6.64 23.73 -7.85
N LYS A 105 -6.28 24.23 -9.03
CA LYS A 105 -5.64 25.54 -9.15
C LYS A 105 -6.49 26.62 -8.46
N ASP A 106 -5.84 27.48 -7.69
CA ASP A 106 -6.44 28.58 -6.93
C ASP A 106 -7.45 28.13 -5.85
N LYS A 107 -7.53 26.82 -5.54
CA LYS A 107 -8.34 26.27 -4.44
C LYS A 107 -7.52 26.04 -3.17
N ASN A 108 -8.18 26.12 -2.02
CA ASN A 108 -7.65 25.68 -0.73
C ASN A 108 -7.85 24.18 -0.57
N VAL A 109 -6.76 23.41 -0.55
CA VAL A 109 -6.81 21.95 -0.52
C VAL A 109 -6.13 21.38 0.72
N LEU A 110 -6.86 20.53 1.43
CA LEU A 110 -6.35 19.79 2.57
C LEU A 110 -6.01 18.34 2.19
N VAL A 111 -4.74 17.98 2.26
CA VAL A 111 -4.29 16.59 2.12
C VAL A 111 -4.22 15.92 3.49
N VAL A 112 -4.96 14.84 3.68
CA VAL A 112 -5.01 14.10 4.95
C VAL A 112 -4.13 12.87 4.88
N GLY A 113 -2.96 12.91 5.52
CA GLY A 113 -2.02 11.80 5.60
C GLY A 113 -0.67 12.11 4.95
N CYS A 114 0.38 11.65 5.61
CA CYS A 114 1.78 11.95 5.27
C CYS A 114 2.53 10.75 4.67
N GLY A 115 1.82 9.79 4.06
CA GLY A 115 2.42 8.71 3.30
C GLY A 115 3.04 9.21 1.99
N ASN A 116 3.70 8.33 1.22
CA ASN A 116 4.32 8.73 -0.05
C ASN A 116 3.30 9.41 -0.99
N SER A 117 2.11 8.81 -1.15
CA SER A 117 1.03 9.44 -1.94
C SER A 117 0.61 10.81 -1.41
N GLY A 118 0.49 10.99 -0.09
CA GLY A 118 0.10 12.29 0.47
C GLY A 118 1.14 13.38 0.24
N MET A 119 2.42 13.02 0.36
CA MET A 119 3.54 13.93 0.12
C MET A 119 3.66 14.31 -1.36
N GLU A 120 3.55 13.33 -2.26
CA GLU A 120 3.57 13.55 -3.72
C GLU A 120 2.37 14.37 -4.20
N ILE A 121 1.16 14.06 -3.71
CA ILE A 121 -0.06 14.84 -4.03
C ILE A 121 0.08 16.27 -3.53
N SER A 122 0.58 16.49 -2.31
CA SER A 122 0.77 17.84 -1.77
C SER A 122 1.77 18.64 -2.61
N TYR A 123 2.83 18.01 -3.09
CA TYR A 123 3.81 18.63 -3.98
C TYR A 123 3.21 18.99 -5.35
N ASP A 124 2.44 18.07 -5.95
CA ASP A 124 1.78 18.29 -7.24
C ASP A 124 0.75 19.42 -7.16
N LEU A 125 -0.10 19.43 -6.13
CA LEU A 125 -1.06 20.49 -5.85
C LEU A 125 -0.40 21.87 -5.72
N CYS A 126 0.62 21.96 -4.87
CA CYS A 126 1.34 23.20 -4.62
C CYS A 126 2.00 23.75 -5.91
N ASN A 127 2.68 22.89 -6.67
CA ASN A 127 3.31 23.28 -7.94
C ASN A 127 2.31 23.70 -9.03
N LEU A 128 1.06 23.22 -8.94
CA LEU A 128 0.00 23.51 -9.92
C LEU A 128 -0.94 24.63 -9.44
N GLY A 129 -0.59 25.33 -8.35
CA GLY A 129 -1.23 26.56 -7.91
C GLY A 129 -2.37 26.41 -6.91
N ALA A 130 -2.48 25.26 -6.22
CA ALA A 130 -3.41 25.12 -5.10
C ALA A 130 -2.77 25.65 -3.79
N ASP A 131 -3.54 26.35 -2.94
CA ASP A 131 -3.11 26.63 -1.56
C ASP A 131 -3.22 25.34 -0.75
N THR A 132 -2.06 24.74 -0.49
CA THR A 132 -1.99 23.35 -0.05
C THR A 132 -1.64 23.26 1.43
N SER A 133 -2.45 22.52 2.16
CA SER A 133 -2.17 22.13 3.55
C SER A 133 -2.13 20.61 3.69
N ILE A 134 -1.29 20.10 4.59
CA ILE A 134 -1.16 18.66 4.84
C ILE A 134 -1.29 18.33 6.34
N VAL A 135 -2.08 17.31 6.65
CA VAL A 135 -2.21 16.77 8.01
C VAL A 135 -1.16 15.69 8.26
N ILE A 136 -0.26 15.95 9.20
CA ILE A 136 0.79 15.00 9.62
C ILE A 136 0.57 14.62 11.07
N ARG A 137 -0.04 13.44 11.31
CA ARG A 137 -0.39 13.00 12.68
C ARG A 137 0.69 12.19 13.38
N ASN A 138 1.48 11.43 12.61
CA ASN A 138 2.34 10.38 13.13
C ASN A 138 3.79 10.67 12.74
N PRO A 139 4.77 10.29 13.58
CA PRO A 139 6.16 10.39 13.22
C PRO A 139 6.47 9.60 11.94
N VAL A 140 7.33 10.16 11.10
CA VAL A 140 7.72 9.59 9.81
C VAL A 140 9.18 9.91 9.48
N HIS A 141 9.87 8.97 8.85
CA HIS A 141 11.20 9.21 8.29
C HIS A 141 11.07 9.79 6.89
N VAL A 142 11.87 10.81 6.60
CA VAL A 142 11.96 11.40 5.25
C VAL A 142 13.37 11.23 4.74
N VAL A 143 13.51 10.73 3.53
CA VAL A 143 14.78 10.37 2.90
C VAL A 143 14.73 10.71 1.42
N THR A 144 15.87 10.96 0.79
CA THR A 144 15.93 11.01 -0.67
C THR A 144 15.97 9.59 -1.23
N ARG A 145 15.71 9.46 -2.52
CA ARG A 145 15.81 8.18 -3.21
C ARG A 145 17.23 7.60 -3.19
N GLU A 146 18.24 8.45 -3.29
CA GLU A 146 19.66 8.08 -3.27
C GLU A 146 20.03 7.49 -1.90
N ILE A 147 19.57 8.11 -0.82
CA ILE A 147 19.76 7.62 0.54
C ILE A 147 19.13 6.23 0.71
N VAL A 148 17.91 6.01 0.18
CA VAL A 148 17.27 4.69 0.21
C VAL A 148 18.07 3.67 -0.58
N PHE A 149 18.56 4.02 -1.77
CA PHE A 149 19.38 3.12 -2.59
C PHE A 149 20.67 2.70 -1.87
N VAL A 150 21.39 3.66 -1.29
CA VAL A 150 22.58 3.39 -0.48
C VAL A 150 22.24 2.49 0.69
N GLY A 151 21.18 2.78 1.44
CA GLY A 151 20.74 1.95 2.55
C GLY A 151 20.40 0.51 2.14
N MET A 152 19.65 0.33 1.05
CA MET A 152 19.36 -1.00 0.49
C MET A 152 20.62 -1.75 0.06
N HIS A 153 21.62 -1.05 -0.47
CA HIS A 153 22.90 -1.66 -0.83
C HIS A 153 23.68 -2.12 0.42
N LEU A 154 23.74 -1.27 1.46
CA LEU A 154 24.42 -1.59 2.72
C LEU A 154 23.76 -2.76 3.46
N LEU A 155 22.44 -2.89 3.40
CA LEU A 155 21.70 -4.00 4.04
C LEU A 155 22.04 -5.38 3.47
N LYS A 156 22.75 -5.47 2.33
CA LYS A 156 23.29 -6.73 1.83
C LYS A 156 24.46 -7.25 2.66
N TYR A 157 25.15 -6.35 3.37
CA TYR A 157 26.39 -6.63 4.08
C TYR A 157 26.31 -6.35 5.58
N PHE A 158 25.41 -5.44 6.00
CA PHE A 158 25.30 -4.97 7.38
C PHE A 158 23.86 -5.10 7.91
N SER A 159 23.72 -5.18 9.23
CA SER A 159 22.43 -5.27 9.90
C SER A 159 21.72 -3.91 10.01
N PHE A 160 20.41 -3.93 10.30
CA PHE A 160 19.60 -2.72 10.50
C PHE A 160 20.20 -1.78 11.55
N SER A 161 20.75 -2.32 12.64
CA SER A 161 21.34 -1.54 13.74
C SER A 161 22.51 -0.65 13.32
N ILE A 162 23.19 -1.00 12.22
CA ILE A 162 24.28 -0.19 11.65
C ILE A 162 23.74 0.75 10.56
N VAL A 163 22.90 0.22 9.66
CA VAL A 163 22.45 0.97 8.48
C VAL A 163 21.46 2.08 8.83
N ASP A 164 20.51 1.81 9.72
CA ASP A 164 19.44 2.77 10.05
C ASP A 164 19.97 4.07 10.69
N PRO A 165 20.90 4.03 11.67
CA PRO A 165 21.51 5.25 12.20
C PRO A 165 22.26 6.06 11.13
N LEU A 166 23.00 5.39 10.23
CA LEU A 166 23.74 6.05 9.14
C LEU A 166 22.79 6.77 8.17
N ILE A 167 21.73 6.10 7.74
CA ILE A 167 20.72 6.68 6.85
C ILE A 167 19.96 7.82 7.54
N THR A 168 19.64 7.66 8.82
CA THR A 168 18.98 8.71 9.60
C THR A 168 19.88 9.94 9.77
N PHE A 169 21.19 9.74 9.95
CA PHE A 169 22.17 10.82 9.99
C PHE A 169 22.29 11.53 8.64
N ALA A 170 22.39 10.79 7.54
CA ALA A 170 22.41 11.37 6.19
C ALA A 170 21.14 12.20 5.90
N SER A 171 19.96 11.69 6.25
CA SER A 171 18.69 12.43 6.18
C SER A 171 18.72 13.71 7.02
N LYS A 172 19.29 13.67 8.23
CA LYS A 172 19.44 14.85 9.08
C LYS A 172 20.34 15.91 8.47
N LEU A 173 21.42 15.51 7.80
CA LEU A 173 22.29 16.45 7.09
C LEU A 173 21.56 17.10 5.90
N MET A 174 20.78 16.31 5.15
CA MET A 174 20.04 16.81 3.98
C MET A 174 18.92 17.78 4.36
N TYR A 175 18.08 17.43 5.33
CA TYR A 175 16.85 18.18 5.63
C TYR A 175 16.92 19.03 6.90
N GLY A 176 17.99 18.91 7.68
CA GLY A 176 18.11 19.55 8.99
C GLY A 176 17.12 18.98 10.03
N ASN A 177 16.68 19.85 10.94
CA ASN A 177 15.66 19.51 11.92
C ASN A 177 14.26 19.84 11.37
N LEU A 178 13.49 18.80 11.03
CA LEU A 178 12.13 18.95 10.52
C LEU A 178 11.05 19.10 11.60
N SER A 179 11.39 18.89 12.89
CA SER A 179 10.41 19.00 13.98
C SER A 179 9.83 20.42 14.11
N LYS A 180 10.60 21.45 13.74
CA LYS A 180 10.14 22.85 13.69
C LYS A 180 9.02 23.09 12.67
N TYR A 181 8.80 22.15 11.75
CA TYR A 181 7.73 22.17 10.77
C TYR A 181 6.66 21.11 11.05
N GLY A 182 6.61 20.56 12.27
CA GLY A 182 5.62 19.53 12.66
C GLY A 182 5.95 18.11 12.23
N ILE A 183 7.05 17.88 11.50
CA ILE A 183 7.47 16.54 11.05
C ILE A 183 8.43 15.93 12.07
N HIS A 184 7.92 14.97 12.84
CA HIS A 184 8.67 14.28 13.87
C HIS A 184 9.22 12.94 13.35
N ARG A 185 10.43 12.56 13.76
CA ARG A 185 11.01 11.27 13.39
C ARG A 185 10.59 10.18 14.38
N PRO A 186 10.33 8.95 13.91
CA PRO A 186 10.18 7.78 14.79
C PRO A 186 11.48 7.47 15.53
N ASN A 187 11.35 6.76 16.66
CA ASN A 187 12.50 6.27 17.43
C ASN A 187 13.23 5.13 16.73
N GLU A 188 12.46 4.21 16.11
CA GLU A 188 13.04 3.12 15.34
C GLU A 188 13.43 3.56 13.93
N GLY A 189 14.45 2.91 13.36
CA GLY A 189 15.00 3.27 12.06
C GLY A 189 14.10 2.95 10.85
N PRO A 190 14.35 3.62 9.70
CA PRO A 190 13.48 3.53 8.53
C PRO A 190 13.38 2.13 7.93
N PHE A 191 14.48 1.38 7.81
CA PHE A 191 14.44 0.03 7.24
C PHE A 191 13.91 -0.99 8.25
N PHE A 192 14.26 -0.86 9.52
CA PHE A 192 13.68 -1.71 10.56
C PHE A 192 12.16 -1.55 10.64
N LEU A 193 11.64 -0.32 10.60
CA LEU A 193 10.20 -0.05 10.58
C LEU A 193 9.52 -0.63 9.34
N LYS A 194 10.17 -0.57 8.18
CA LYS A 194 9.65 -1.21 6.96
C LYS A 194 9.58 -2.72 7.13
N ALA A 195 10.65 -3.36 7.60
CA ALA A 195 10.73 -4.82 7.73
C ALA A 195 9.76 -5.37 8.79
N THR A 196 9.55 -4.66 9.90
CA THR A 196 8.77 -5.17 11.04
C THR A 196 7.32 -4.69 11.08
N LYS A 197 7.05 -3.46 10.64
CA LYS A 197 5.72 -2.82 10.70
C LYS A 197 5.14 -2.53 9.31
N GLY A 198 5.89 -2.80 8.24
CA GLY A 198 5.49 -2.49 6.86
C GLY A 198 5.47 -0.99 6.54
N ARG A 199 5.94 -0.13 7.45
CA ARG A 199 5.91 1.33 7.30
C ARG A 199 7.15 1.79 6.55
N SER A 200 6.99 2.14 5.28
CA SER A 200 8.06 2.71 4.47
C SER A 200 8.39 4.14 4.93
N PRO A 201 9.66 4.58 4.80
CA PRO A 201 9.97 6.01 4.87
C PRO A 201 9.36 6.75 3.67
N ILE A 202 9.26 8.07 3.78
CA ILE A 202 8.89 8.96 2.69
C ILE A 202 10.10 9.18 1.81
N ILE A 203 9.93 8.91 0.53
CA ILE A 203 10.89 9.29 -0.50
C ILE A 203 10.46 10.67 -0.97
N ASP A 204 11.17 11.70 -0.51
CA ASP A 204 10.83 13.07 -0.85
C ASP A 204 11.09 13.33 -2.33
N VAL A 205 10.16 14.06 -2.95
CA VAL A 205 10.21 14.52 -4.35
C VAL A 205 10.32 16.04 -4.45
N GLY A 206 10.50 16.73 -3.33
CA GLY A 206 10.55 18.19 -3.21
C GLY A 206 9.45 18.77 -2.30
N THR A 207 8.63 17.92 -1.69
CA THR A 207 7.57 18.33 -0.75
C THR A 207 8.18 19.00 0.48
N ILE A 208 9.33 18.52 0.96
CA ILE A 208 9.98 19.11 2.14
C ILE A 208 10.40 20.54 1.89
N ASP A 209 10.99 20.86 0.74
CA ASP A 209 11.39 22.25 0.42
C ASP A 209 10.18 23.19 0.40
N LYS A 210 9.04 22.72 -0.12
CA LYS A 210 7.76 23.45 -0.10
C LYS A 210 7.20 23.65 1.31
N ILE A 211 7.40 22.68 2.21
CA ILE A 211 7.05 22.84 3.63
C ILE A 211 7.99 23.83 4.32
N GLN A 212 9.30 23.74 4.05
CA GLN A 212 10.30 24.60 4.70
C GLN A 212 10.17 26.08 4.30
N SER A 213 9.76 26.34 3.06
CA SER A 213 9.46 27.68 2.53
C SER A 213 8.09 28.22 2.97
N GLY A 214 7.21 27.36 3.50
CA GLY A 214 5.86 27.72 3.92
C GLY A 214 4.80 27.70 2.81
N GLU A 215 5.17 27.27 1.60
CA GLU A 215 4.23 27.07 0.49
C GLU A 215 3.26 25.91 0.74
N ILE A 216 3.67 24.90 1.52
CA ILE A 216 2.78 23.85 2.05
C ILE A 216 2.71 23.97 3.57
N LYS A 217 1.50 24.14 4.10
CA LYS A 217 1.27 24.30 5.55
C LYS A 217 1.07 22.93 6.20
N VAL A 218 1.80 22.63 7.28
CA VAL A 218 1.61 21.41 8.07
C VAL A 218 0.61 21.69 9.19
N LEU A 219 -0.47 20.90 9.23
CA LEU A 219 -1.57 21.05 10.18
C LEU A 219 -1.67 19.83 11.11
N PRO A 220 -2.18 20.03 12.34
CA PRO A 220 -2.41 18.93 13.28
C PRO A 220 -3.61 18.07 12.83
N ARG A 221 -3.98 17.09 13.65
CA ARG A 221 -5.10 16.20 13.32
C ARG A 221 -6.41 16.98 13.25
N ILE A 222 -7.27 16.58 12.33
CA ILE A 222 -8.67 16.99 12.27
C ILE A 222 -9.42 16.46 13.50
N ALA A 223 -10.11 17.36 14.21
CA ALA A 223 -11.01 17.03 15.29
C ALA A 223 -12.44 16.81 14.76
N SER A 224 -12.94 17.71 13.91
CA SER A 224 -14.26 17.62 13.28
C SER A 224 -14.34 18.52 12.05
N ILE A 225 -15.43 18.38 11.28
CA ILE A 225 -15.72 19.17 10.10
C ILE A 225 -17.11 19.80 10.27
N ASN A 226 -17.26 21.06 9.84
CA ASN A 226 -18.53 21.77 9.81
C ASN A 226 -18.65 22.55 8.50
N LYS A 227 -19.44 22.01 7.55
CA LYS A 227 -19.65 22.58 6.21
C LYS A 227 -18.31 22.76 5.48
N SER A 228 -17.82 23.97 5.23
CA SER A 228 -16.52 24.21 4.58
C SER A 228 -15.36 24.30 5.58
N LYS A 229 -15.64 24.35 6.88
CA LYS A 229 -14.64 24.53 7.94
C LYS A 229 -14.14 23.20 8.46
N VAL A 230 -12.83 23.04 8.51
CA VAL A 230 -12.15 21.94 9.18
C VAL A 230 -11.60 22.46 10.50
N ILE A 231 -11.98 21.79 11.59
CA ILE A 231 -11.57 22.12 12.95
C ILE A 231 -10.47 21.14 13.36
N PHE A 232 -9.31 21.66 13.77
CA PHE A 232 -8.17 20.85 14.15
C PHE A 232 -8.08 20.66 15.68
N GLU A 233 -7.24 19.73 16.15
CA GLU A 233 -7.06 19.42 17.58
C GLU A 233 -6.61 20.63 18.41
N ASP A 234 -5.87 21.57 17.82
CA ASP A 234 -5.44 22.83 18.42
C ASP A 234 -6.54 23.92 18.41
N LYS A 235 -7.76 23.57 18.00
CA LYS A 235 -8.93 24.44 17.90
C LYS A 235 -8.86 25.50 16.80
N VAL A 236 -7.85 25.47 15.94
CA VAL A 236 -7.82 26.31 14.75
C VAL A 236 -8.90 25.82 13.78
N GLU A 237 -9.60 26.77 13.17
CA GLU A 237 -10.59 26.52 12.11
C GLU A 237 -10.07 27.12 10.80
N LEU A 238 -10.04 26.32 9.74
CA LEU A 238 -9.69 26.78 8.39
C LEU A 238 -10.74 26.31 7.40
N GLU A 239 -10.95 27.09 6.34
CA GLU A 239 -11.85 26.74 5.25
C GLU A 239 -11.08 26.07 4.12
N PHE A 240 -11.69 25.02 3.55
CA PHE A 240 -11.14 24.28 2.43
C PHE A 240 -12.20 24.06 1.35
N ASP A 241 -11.75 24.10 0.09
CA ASP A 241 -12.56 23.79 -1.08
C ASP A 241 -12.53 22.30 -1.39
N ALA A 242 -11.46 21.60 -1.00
CA ALA A 242 -11.32 20.16 -1.19
C ALA A 242 -10.52 19.48 -0.06
N ILE A 243 -10.86 18.22 0.21
CA ILE A 243 -10.13 17.32 1.11
C ILE A 243 -9.72 16.07 0.34
N ILE A 244 -8.42 15.80 0.28
CA ILE A 244 -7.85 14.61 -0.35
C ILE A 244 -7.30 13.67 0.73
N PHE A 245 -7.94 12.52 0.89
CA PHE A 245 -7.54 11.48 1.82
C PHE A 245 -6.43 10.61 1.25
N ALA A 246 -5.21 10.83 1.73
CA ALA A 246 -4.04 9.99 1.50
C ALA A 246 -3.81 9.03 2.69
N THR A 247 -4.89 8.42 3.16
CA THR A 247 -4.98 7.62 4.39
C THR A 247 -4.74 6.13 4.18
N GLY A 248 -4.29 5.73 2.98
CA GLY A 248 -3.93 4.37 2.64
C GLY A 248 -5.13 3.52 2.21
N TYR A 249 -4.92 2.22 2.15
CA TYR A 249 -5.88 1.28 1.59
C TYR A 249 -6.18 0.14 2.57
N LYS A 250 -7.28 -0.55 2.33
CA LYS A 250 -7.62 -1.84 2.92
C LYS A 250 -7.51 -2.93 1.87
N SER A 251 -7.15 -4.13 2.30
CA SER A 251 -7.28 -5.34 1.49
C SER A 251 -8.77 -5.65 1.28
N THR A 252 -9.12 -6.16 0.10
CA THR A 252 -10.49 -6.56 -0.25
C THR A 252 -10.77 -8.04 0.05
N THR A 253 -9.80 -8.78 0.59
CA THR A 253 -9.93 -10.23 0.77
C THR A 253 -11.15 -10.64 1.58
N CYS A 254 -11.48 -9.89 2.64
CA CYS A 254 -12.65 -10.15 3.48
C CYS A 254 -14.00 -9.85 2.79
N GLU A 255 -14.01 -9.15 1.64
CA GLU A 255 -15.26 -8.84 0.92
C GLU A 255 -15.80 -10.06 0.16
N TRP A 256 -14.92 -10.97 -0.29
CA TRP A 256 -15.27 -12.10 -1.15
C TRP A 256 -14.92 -13.48 -0.56
N LEU A 257 -13.85 -13.60 0.23
CA LEU A 257 -13.56 -14.86 0.91
C LEU A 257 -14.63 -15.11 1.97
N LYS A 258 -15.10 -16.35 2.11
CA LYS A 258 -16.07 -16.77 3.14
C LYS A 258 -15.38 -17.57 4.23
N ASP A 259 -16.02 -17.62 5.40
CA ASP A 259 -15.57 -18.39 6.57
C ASP A 259 -14.12 -18.09 6.99
N TYR A 260 -13.71 -16.83 6.81
CA TYR A 260 -12.33 -16.37 6.97
C TYR A 260 -11.96 -15.99 8.40
N ASP A 261 -12.93 -15.97 9.32
CA ASP A 261 -12.77 -15.47 10.69
C ASP A 261 -11.61 -16.11 11.45
N ASN A 262 -11.21 -17.33 11.07
CA ASN A 262 -10.11 -18.05 11.71
C ASN A 262 -8.77 -17.98 10.95
N ILE A 263 -8.72 -17.39 9.76
CA ILE A 263 -7.57 -17.44 8.84
C ILE A 263 -7.07 -16.06 8.39
N ILE A 264 -7.95 -15.06 8.33
CA ILE A 264 -7.65 -13.67 7.96
C ILE A 264 -8.07 -12.74 9.11
N LYS A 265 -7.35 -11.64 9.29
CA LYS A 265 -7.69 -10.57 10.22
C LYS A 265 -8.72 -9.62 9.60
N ASP A 266 -9.38 -8.80 10.41
CA ASP A 266 -10.36 -7.82 9.92
C ASP A 266 -9.79 -6.80 8.91
N ASP A 267 -8.47 -6.62 8.88
CA ASP A 267 -7.77 -5.76 7.92
C ASP A 267 -7.47 -6.43 6.56
N GLY A 268 -7.88 -7.70 6.38
CA GLY A 268 -7.71 -8.48 5.17
C GLY A 268 -6.33 -9.10 4.99
N PHE A 269 -5.50 -9.12 6.06
CA PHE A 269 -4.19 -9.77 6.07
C PHE A 269 -4.23 -11.15 6.74
N PRO A 270 -3.32 -12.07 6.37
CA PRO A 270 -3.22 -13.38 7.01
C PRO A 270 -3.00 -13.27 8.53
N LYS A 271 -3.62 -14.17 9.31
CA LYS A 271 -3.37 -14.28 10.76
C LYS A 271 -1.96 -14.77 11.07
N ASN A 272 -1.45 -15.72 10.27
CA ASN A 272 -0.10 -16.25 10.43
C ASN A 272 0.95 -15.15 10.22
N ARG A 273 1.99 -15.18 11.06
CA ARG A 273 3.10 -14.22 10.98
C ARG A 273 4.23 -14.77 10.12
N PHE A 274 5.06 -13.87 9.61
CA PHE A 274 6.32 -14.23 8.96
C PHE A 274 7.15 -15.18 9.85
N PRO A 275 7.77 -16.25 9.29
CA PRO A 275 7.88 -16.59 7.87
C PRO A 275 6.75 -17.47 7.32
N ASN A 276 5.72 -17.80 8.11
CA ASN A 276 4.65 -18.74 7.74
C ASN A 276 3.35 -18.03 7.31
N HIS A 277 3.41 -16.73 7.00
CA HIS A 277 2.25 -15.91 6.63
C HIS A 277 1.59 -16.34 5.31
N TRP A 278 2.32 -17.03 4.44
CA TRP A 278 1.92 -17.40 3.08
C TRP A 278 0.98 -18.61 3.01
N LYS A 279 0.82 -19.40 4.09
CA LYS A 279 -0.02 -20.62 4.12
C LYS A 279 -1.20 -20.47 5.08
N GLY A 280 -2.40 -20.77 4.59
CA GLY A 280 -3.65 -20.88 5.33
C GLY A 280 -4.03 -22.34 5.62
N LYS A 281 -5.31 -22.57 5.91
CA LYS A 281 -5.91 -23.91 6.00
C LYS A 281 -6.47 -24.32 4.65
N ASN A 282 -6.76 -25.62 4.48
CA ASN A 282 -7.50 -26.14 3.33
C ASN A 282 -6.86 -25.69 2.01
N GLU A 283 -5.54 -25.80 1.89
CA GLU A 283 -4.82 -25.52 0.64
C GLU A 283 -5.03 -24.06 0.14
N LEU A 284 -5.30 -23.16 1.08
CA LEU A 284 -5.32 -21.71 0.89
C LEU A 284 -3.92 -21.13 1.05
N TYR A 285 -3.55 -20.23 0.15
CA TYR A 285 -2.26 -19.55 0.16
C TYR A 285 -2.42 -18.05 -0.05
N TYR A 286 -1.42 -17.28 0.38
CA TYR A 286 -1.39 -15.83 0.29
C TYR A 286 -0.08 -15.37 -0.33
N THR A 287 -0.14 -14.60 -1.41
CA THR A 287 1.02 -13.95 -2.02
C THR A 287 0.81 -12.44 -2.12
N GLY A 288 1.84 -11.67 -1.79
CA GLY A 288 1.78 -10.20 -1.87
C GLY A 288 1.00 -9.49 -0.77
N LEU A 289 0.67 -10.21 0.31
CA LEU A 289 0.07 -9.64 1.53
C LEU A 289 1.10 -9.48 2.67
N SER A 290 2.39 -9.48 2.35
CA SER A 290 3.48 -9.40 3.34
C SER A 290 4.05 -7.99 3.53
N ARG A 291 3.61 -6.98 2.77
CA ARG A 291 4.18 -5.59 2.75
C ARG A 291 5.66 -5.51 2.36
N MET A 292 6.22 -6.59 1.81
CA MET A 292 7.63 -6.73 1.44
C MET A 292 7.91 -6.43 -0.05
N GLY A 293 6.92 -5.90 -0.77
CA GLY A 293 7.05 -5.56 -2.19
C GLY A 293 7.32 -6.77 -3.10
N LEU A 294 7.89 -6.51 -4.28
CA LEU A 294 8.09 -7.53 -5.31
C LEU A 294 8.98 -8.71 -4.87
N GLN A 295 10.01 -8.44 -4.06
CA GLN A 295 10.86 -9.51 -3.52
C GLN A 295 10.10 -10.41 -2.55
N GLY A 296 9.22 -9.82 -1.72
CA GLY A 296 8.31 -10.58 -0.87
C GLY A 296 7.38 -11.46 -1.68
N ILE A 297 6.71 -10.88 -2.69
CA ILE A 297 5.81 -11.59 -3.61
C ILE A 297 6.51 -12.78 -4.27
N SER A 298 7.74 -12.58 -4.76
CA SER A 298 8.51 -13.65 -5.40
C SER A 298 8.85 -14.79 -4.42
N LYS A 299 9.28 -14.46 -3.20
CA LYS A 299 9.54 -15.47 -2.15
C LYS A 299 8.28 -16.24 -1.78
N ASP A 300 7.17 -15.53 -1.58
CA ASP A 300 5.87 -16.12 -1.28
C ASP A 300 5.46 -17.09 -2.40
N ALA A 301 5.54 -16.65 -3.67
CA ALA A 301 5.18 -17.47 -4.84
C ALA A 301 6.03 -18.75 -4.97
N ILE A 302 7.36 -18.67 -4.75
CA ILE A 302 8.25 -19.84 -4.82
C ILE A 302 7.89 -20.86 -3.74
N VAL A 303 7.69 -20.42 -2.51
CA VAL A 303 7.38 -21.31 -1.39
C VAL A 303 6.00 -21.95 -1.57
N ILE A 304 5.01 -21.19 -2.05
CA ILE A 304 3.68 -21.71 -2.39
C ILE A 304 3.76 -22.77 -3.48
N ALA A 305 4.49 -22.51 -4.57
CA ALA A 305 4.64 -23.46 -5.66
C ALA A 305 5.28 -24.78 -5.21
N ASN A 306 6.32 -24.71 -4.38
CA ASN A 306 6.98 -25.89 -3.81
C ASN A 306 6.05 -26.70 -2.89
N ASP A 307 5.23 -26.02 -2.09
CA ASP A 307 4.25 -26.69 -1.21
C ASP A 307 3.15 -27.40 -2.03
N ILE A 308 2.63 -26.74 -3.08
CA ILE A 308 1.66 -27.35 -3.99
C ILE A 308 2.25 -28.58 -4.70
N ASP A 309 3.48 -28.48 -5.22
CA ASP A 309 4.17 -29.61 -5.86
C ASP A 309 4.36 -30.79 -4.88
N MET A 310 4.72 -30.51 -3.63
CA MET A 310 4.82 -31.52 -2.58
C MET A 310 3.48 -32.21 -2.31
N VAL A 311 2.40 -31.43 -2.15
CA VAL A 311 1.04 -31.97 -1.92
C VAL A 311 0.61 -32.85 -3.11
N LEU A 312 0.80 -32.38 -4.35
CA LEU A 312 0.48 -33.14 -5.54
C LEU A 312 1.25 -34.46 -5.61
N LYS A 313 2.55 -34.46 -5.29
CA LYS A 313 3.36 -35.69 -5.23
C LYS A 313 2.82 -36.67 -4.19
N THR A 314 2.42 -36.20 -3.01
CA THR A 314 1.84 -37.07 -1.98
C THR A 314 0.48 -37.65 -2.36
N MET A 315 -0.29 -37.00 -3.24
CA MET A 315 -1.55 -37.52 -3.77
C MET A 315 -1.35 -38.61 -4.84
N VAL A 316 -0.20 -38.61 -5.52
CA VAL A 316 0.11 -39.53 -6.63
C VAL A 316 0.81 -40.81 -6.17
N VAL A 317 1.44 -40.82 -4.98
CA VAL A 317 1.97 -42.05 -4.38
C VAL A 317 0.79 -42.91 -3.89
N PRO A 318 0.57 -44.13 -4.42
CA PRO A 318 -0.43 -45.03 -3.87
C PRO A 318 -0.10 -45.26 -2.40
N LYS A 319 -1.11 -45.19 -1.53
CA LYS A 319 -1.01 -45.82 -0.21
C LYS A 319 -1.00 -47.33 -0.45
N ASP A 320 0.16 -47.87 -0.80
CA ASP A 320 0.39 -49.31 -0.83
C ASP A 320 0.27 -49.80 0.62
N PHE A 321 -0.77 -50.59 0.87
CA PHE A 321 -1.00 -51.37 2.09
C PHE A 321 -0.21 -52.68 2.03
#